data_AF-A0A1Y0EMK3-F1
#
_entry.id   AF-A0A1Y0EMK3-F1
#
_cell.length_a   1.000
_cell.length_b   1.000
_cell.length_c   1.000
_cell.angle_alpha   90.00
_cell.angle_beta   90.00
_cell.angle_gamma   90.00
#
_symmetry.space_group_name_H-M   'P 1'
#
loop_
_entity.id
_entity.type
_entity.pdbx_description
1 polymer ?
#
loop_
_entity_poly.entity_id
_entity_poly.type
_entity_poly.pdbx_seq_one_letter_code
_entity_poly.pdbx_strand_id
1 'polypeptide(L)'
;MAYIDWTPDLDTGIHEIDVQHRRIVDYINRLNSARMGSDRAAIGAVIEETIDYTLSHFAFEEALMVDAGYLYSGPHKRVHELFTKRVTEFRTRFEAGEDIADELHGMLGRWLINHIRADDVGYLDAVKAHVRKTQSIEADMRARIKQEVISELSQSKSQAPRGWFARLFG
;
A
#
# COMPACT_ATOMS: atom_id res chain seq x y z
N MET A 1 23.20 -4.24 -12.61
CA MET A 1 22.68 -2.91 -12.23
C MET A 1 21.17 -2.99 -12.25
N ALA A 2 20.49 -2.24 -11.39
CA ALA A 2 19.03 -2.14 -11.44
C ALA A 2 18.62 -1.54 -12.79
N TYR A 3 17.49 -2.00 -13.33
CA TYR A 3 16.92 -1.42 -14.54
C TYR A 3 16.14 -0.15 -14.21
N ILE A 4 15.43 -0.15 -13.08
CA ILE A 4 14.79 1.01 -12.49
C ILE A 4 15.48 1.30 -11.17
N ASP A 5 16.14 2.45 -11.11
CA ASP A 5 16.58 3.07 -9.85
C ASP A 5 15.46 3.96 -9.32
N TRP A 6 15.11 3.80 -8.03
CA TRP A 6 14.11 4.65 -7.40
C TRP A 6 14.62 6.08 -7.29
N THR A 7 13.80 7.04 -7.72
CA THR A 7 14.12 8.47 -7.65
C THR A 7 13.07 9.21 -6.82
N PRO A 8 13.44 10.32 -6.14
CA PRO A 8 12.51 11.04 -5.26
C PRO A 8 11.24 11.57 -5.93
N ASP A 9 11.24 11.75 -7.25
CA ASP A 9 10.04 12.17 -8.01
C ASP A 9 8.98 11.07 -8.15
N LEU A 10 9.29 9.83 -7.73
CA LEU A 10 8.33 8.74 -7.62
C LEU A 10 7.70 8.65 -6.22
N ASP A 11 8.15 9.46 -5.25
CA ASP A 11 7.57 9.46 -3.92
C ASP A 11 6.20 10.19 -3.95
N THR A 12 5.16 9.44 -3.58
CA THR A 12 3.82 9.97 -3.37
C THR A 12 3.73 10.76 -2.05
N GLY A 13 4.65 10.50 -1.12
CA GLY A 13 4.62 11.06 0.23
C GLY A 13 3.56 10.40 1.14
N ILE A 14 3.04 9.25 0.72
CA ILE A 14 2.23 8.34 1.54
C ILE A 14 3.08 7.09 1.73
N HIS A 15 3.58 6.89 2.96
CA HIS A 15 4.62 5.90 3.24
C HIS A 15 4.27 4.49 2.76
N GLU A 16 3.03 4.05 3.02
CA GLU A 16 2.53 2.73 2.68
C GLU A 16 2.49 2.51 1.15
N ILE A 17 2.13 3.55 0.39
CA ILE A 17 2.10 3.51 -1.08
C ILE A 17 3.52 3.47 -1.63
N ASP A 18 4.42 4.31 -1.12
CA ASP A 18 5.81 4.35 -1.58
C ASP A 18 6.54 3.02 -1.30
N VAL A 19 6.23 2.35 -0.19
CA VAL A 19 6.75 1.00 0.11
C VAL A 19 6.22 -0.03 -0.89
N GLN A 20 4.94 0.04 -1.25
CA GLN A 20 4.35 -0.87 -2.25
C GLN A 20 4.95 -0.63 -3.65
N HIS A 21 5.08 0.63 -4.09
CA HIS A 21 5.71 0.97 -5.36
C HIS A 21 7.16 0.49 -5.46
N ARG A 22 7.95 0.71 -4.40
CA ARG A 22 9.34 0.21 -4.35
C ARG A 22 9.41 -1.31 -4.48
N ARG A 23 8.47 -2.03 -3.88
CA ARG A 23 8.40 -3.48 -4.00
C ARG A 23 8.01 -3.94 -5.42
N ILE A 24 7.14 -3.21 -6.11
CA ILE A 24 6.84 -3.48 -7.53
C ILE A 24 8.10 -3.24 -8.39
N VAL A 25 8.84 -2.16 -8.13
CA VAL A 25 10.13 -1.89 -8.79
C VAL A 25 11.12 -3.04 -8.57
N ASP A 26 11.20 -3.60 -7.37
CA ASP A 26 12.06 -4.76 -7.08
C ASP A 26 11.68 -5.98 -7.92
N TYR A 27 10.38 -6.28 -8.12
CA TYR A 27 9.97 -7.36 -9.00
C TYR A 27 10.35 -7.11 -10.46
N ILE A 28 10.19 -5.87 -10.95
CA ILE A 28 10.61 -5.52 -12.32
C ILE A 28 12.12 -5.69 -12.50
N ASN A 29 12.91 -5.29 -11.50
CA ASN A 29 14.37 -5.47 -11.49
C ASN A 29 14.77 -6.96 -11.42
N ARG A 30 14.01 -7.80 -10.71
CA ARG A 30 14.19 -9.25 -10.71
C ARG A 30 13.86 -9.86 -12.07
N LEU A 31 12.81 -9.38 -12.74
CA LEU A 31 12.47 -9.80 -14.11
C LEU A 31 13.60 -9.44 -15.08
N ASN A 32 14.19 -8.25 -14.94
CA ASN A 32 15.36 -7.84 -15.72
C ASN A 32 16.56 -8.80 -15.52
N SER A 33 16.75 -9.30 -14.31
CA SER A 33 17.85 -10.22 -14.02
C SER A 33 17.57 -11.62 -14.58
N ALA A 34 16.34 -12.10 -14.41
CA ALA A 34 15.91 -13.42 -14.89
C ALA A 34 15.95 -13.54 -16.42
N ARG A 35 15.53 -12.47 -17.15
CA ARG A 35 15.61 -12.44 -18.62
C ARG A 35 17.05 -12.50 -19.13
N MET A 36 17.99 -11.82 -18.46
CA MET A 36 19.41 -11.81 -18.86
C MET A 36 20.08 -13.18 -18.67
N GLY A 37 19.61 -13.99 -17.71
CA GLY A 37 20.05 -15.37 -17.50
C GLY A 37 19.28 -16.41 -18.32
N SER A 38 18.26 -16.01 -19.08
CA SER A 38 17.36 -16.89 -19.83
C SER A 38 16.73 -18.01 -18.97
N ASP A 39 16.53 -17.75 -17.68
CA ASP A 39 15.92 -18.71 -16.74
C ASP A 39 14.40 -18.59 -16.80
N ARG A 40 13.78 -19.48 -17.59
CA ARG A 40 12.33 -19.51 -17.77
C ARG A 40 11.58 -19.76 -16.46
N ALA A 41 12.11 -20.58 -15.55
CA ALA A 41 11.44 -20.85 -14.28
C ALA A 41 11.45 -19.59 -13.40
N ALA A 42 12.59 -18.90 -13.33
CA ALA A 42 12.70 -17.63 -12.61
C ALA A 42 11.83 -16.53 -13.22
N ILE A 43 11.73 -16.46 -14.56
CA ILE A 43 10.82 -15.52 -15.24
C ILE A 43 9.37 -15.79 -14.82
N GLY A 44 8.94 -17.05 -14.89
CA GLY A 44 7.57 -17.44 -14.49
C GLY A 44 7.26 -17.07 -13.03
N ALA A 45 8.18 -17.36 -12.10
CA ALA A 45 8.00 -17.00 -10.70
C ALA A 45 7.86 -15.48 -10.50
N VAL A 46 8.70 -14.68 -11.17
CA VAL A 46 8.63 -13.21 -11.06
C VAL A 46 7.35 -12.67 -11.69
N ILE A 47 6.84 -13.26 -12.78
CA ILE A 47 5.56 -12.88 -13.39
C ILE A 47 4.42 -13.04 -12.39
N GLU A 48 4.30 -14.20 -11.75
CA GLU A 48 3.26 -14.47 -10.76
C GLU A 48 3.35 -13.51 -9.58
N GLU A 49 4.54 -13.34 -9.00
CA GLU A 49 4.75 -12.42 -7.87
C GLU A 49 4.43 -10.97 -8.22
N THR A 50 4.77 -10.53 -9.44
CA THR A 50 4.46 -9.17 -9.92
C THR A 50 2.95 -8.98 -10.06
N ILE A 51 2.24 -9.95 -10.65
CA ILE A 51 0.79 -9.90 -10.83
C ILE A 51 0.09 -9.84 -9.48
N ASP A 52 0.35 -10.83 -8.62
CA ASP A 52 -0.35 -10.97 -7.34
C ASP A 52 -0.15 -9.73 -6.47
N TYR A 53 1.08 -9.23 -6.40
CA TYR A 53 1.38 -8.06 -5.60
C TYR A 53 0.76 -6.78 -6.17
N THR A 54 0.81 -6.59 -7.49
CA THR A 54 0.24 -5.39 -8.13
C THR A 54 -1.28 -5.35 -7.98
N LEU A 55 -1.97 -6.49 -8.04
CA LEU A 55 -3.41 -6.57 -7.76
C LEU A 55 -3.74 -6.17 -6.32
N SER A 56 -2.96 -6.64 -5.35
CA SER A 56 -3.15 -6.27 -3.95
C SER A 56 -2.91 -4.78 -3.71
N HIS A 57 -1.93 -4.21 -4.41
CA HIS A 57 -1.61 -2.79 -4.37
C HIS A 57 -2.76 -1.93 -4.96
N PHE A 58 -3.30 -2.30 -6.13
CA PHE A 58 -4.45 -1.60 -6.70
C PHE A 58 -5.68 -1.64 -5.79
N ALA A 59 -5.97 -2.80 -5.19
CA ALA A 59 -7.08 -2.92 -4.25
C ALA A 59 -6.91 -1.99 -3.03
N PHE A 60 -5.67 -1.83 -2.55
CA PHE A 60 -5.33 -0.93 -1.47
C PHE A 60 -5.56 0.55 -1.86
N GLU A 61 -5.05 0.98 -3.02
CA GLU A 61 -5.25 2.35 -3.49
C GLU A 61 -6.71 2.66 -3.80
N GLU A 62 -7.43 1.73 -4.43
CA GLU A 62 -8.85 1.88 -4.73
C GLU A 62 -9.67 2.09 -3.46
N ALA A 63 -9.39 1.34 -2.39
CA ALA A 63 -10.03 1.53 -1.10
C ALA A 63 -9.71 2.91 -0.51
N LEU A 64 -8.42 3.31 -0.51
CA LEU A 64 -8.01 4.62 -0.02
C LEU A 64 -8.67 5.77 -0.79
N MET A 65 -8.76 5.67 -2.12
CA MET A 65 -9.40 6.67 -2.96
C MET A 65 -10.89 6.80 -2.64
N VAL A 66 -11.58 5.68 -2.44
CA VAL A 66 -13.01 5.66 -2.06
C VAL A 66 -13.22 6.29 -0.68
N ASP A 67 -12.43 5.90 0.32
CA ASP A 67 -12.53 6.42 1.68
C ASP A 67 -12.22 7.93 1.73
N ALA A 68 -11.28 8.37 0.90
CA ALA A 68 -10.93 9.78 0.74
C ALA A 68 -11.96 10.61 -0.05
N GLY A 69 -12.95 9.96 -0.68
CA GLY A 69 -13.95 10.62 -1.51
C GLY A 69 -13.37 11.19 -2.81
N TYR A 70 -12.33 10.56 -3.38
CA TYR A 70 -11.73 11.00 -4.62
C TYR A 70 -12.68 10.82 -5.81
N LEU A 71 -13.01 11.94 -6.48
CA LEU A 71 -14.03 11.99 -7.54
C LEU A 71 -13.70 11.09 -8.74
N TYR A 72 -12.42 10.90 -9.05
CA TYR A 72 -11.97 10.13 -10.21
C TYR A 72 -11.53 8.70 -9.86
N SER A 73 -11.92 8.18 -8.70
CA SER A 73 -11.68 6.79 -8.29
C SER A 73 -12.17 5.75 -9.31
N GLY A 74 -13.36 5.97 -9.89
CA GLY A 74 -13.90 5.11 -10.95
C GLY A 74 -13.05 5.08 -12.23
N PRO A 75 -12.72 6.24 -12.83
CA PRO A 75 -11.74 6.32 -13.91
C PRO A 75 -10.38 5.70 -13.60
N HIS A 76 -9.80 5.95 -12.42
CA HIS A 76 -8.50 5.39 -12.01
C HIS A 76 -8.54 3.86 -11.95
N LYS A 77 -9.59 3.30 -11.35
CA LYS A 77 -9.83 1.85 -11.34
C LYS A 77 -9.86 1.23 -12.74
N ARG A 78 -10.42 1.92 -13.74
CA ARG A 78 -10.41 1.41 -15.12
C ARG A 78 -8.99 1.32 -15.70
N VAL A 79 -8.09 2.23 -15.31
CA VAL A 79 -6.67 2.17 -15.68
C VAL A 79 -6.03 0.91 -15.09
N HIS A 80 -6.30 0.59 -13.81
CA HIS A 80 -5.87 -0.65 -13.15
C HIS A 80 -6.42 -1.91 -13.83
N GLU A 81 -7.71 -1.92 -14.18
CA GLU A 81 -8.36 -3.05 -14.85
C GLU A 81 -7.76 -3.32 -16.23
N LEU A 82 -7.45 -2.26 -17.00
CA LEU A 82 -6.80 -2.38 -18.30
C LEU A 82 -5.38 -2.94 -18.18
N PHE A 83 -4.61 -2.49 -17.19
CA PHE A 83 -3.29 -3.03 -16.91
C PHE A 83 -3.36 -4.50 -16.51
N THR A 84 -4.26 -4.84 -15.58
CA THR A 84 -4.49 -6.22 -15.12
C THR A 84 -4.79 -7.16 -16.28
N LYS A 85 -5.69 -6.74 -17.19
CA LYS A 85 -6.00 -7.50 -18.39
C LYS A 85 -4.75 -7.72 -19.25
N ARG A 86 -3.96 -6.67 -19.46
CA ARG A 86 -2.75 -6.75 -20.28
C ARG A 86 -1.71 -7.70 -19.68
N VAL A 87 -1.48 -7.66 -18.37
CA VAL A 87 -0.53 -8.58 -17.71
C VAL A 87 -1.04 -10.02 -17.75
N THR A 88 -2.35 -10.23 -17.62
CA THR A 88 -2.97 -11.56 -17.76
C THR A 88 -2.75 -12.12 -19.18
N GLU A 89 -2.85 -11.29 -20.23
CA GLU A 89 -2.51 -11.71 -21.59
C GLU A 89 -1.04 -12.16 -21.72
N PHE A 90 -0.11 -11.43 -21.09
CA PHE A 90 1.30 -11.81 -21.05
C PHE A 90 1.54 -13.14 -20.33
N ARG A 91 0.86 -13.35 -19.20
CA ARG A 91 0.91 -14.62 -18.47
C ARG A 91 0.45 -15.79 -19.35
N THR A 92 -0.70 -15.66 -20.02
CA THR A 92 -1.20 -16.71 -20.92
C THR A 92 -0.23 -17.02 -22.05
N ARG A 93 0.35 -16.00 -22.69
CA ARG A 93 1.37 -16.16 -23.75
C ARG A 93 2.62 -16.87 -23.21
N PHE A 94 3.07 -16.46 -22.03
CA PHE A 94 4.19 -17.11 -21.36
C PHE A 94 3.87 -18.59 -21.07
N GLU A 95 2.72 -18.91 -20.50
CA GLU A 95 2.31 -20.31 -20.25
C GLU A 95 2.22 -21.14 -21.55
N ALA A 96 1.85 -20.51 -22.67
CA ALA A 96 1.80 -21.15 -24.00
C ALA A 96 3.17 -21.42 -24.64
N GLY A 97 4.28 -21.03 -24.00
CA GLY A 97 5.63 -21.28 -24.52
C GLY A 97 6.30 -20.06 -25.16
N GLU A 98 5.60 -18.93 -25.29
CA GLU A 98 6.17 -17.74 -25.93
C GLU A 98 7.31 -17.15 -25.10
N ASP A 99 8.28 -16.53 -25.78
CA ASP A 99 9.27 -15.66 -25.16
C ASP A 99 8.73 -14.22 -25.16
N ILE A 100 8.29 -13.77 -23.99
CA ILE A 100 7.68 -12.46 -23.78
C ILE A 100 8.49 -11.59 -22.83
N ALA A 101 9.66 -12.06 -22.37
CA ALA A 101 10.34 -11.48 -21.22
C ALA A 101 10.74 -10.01 -21.45
N ASP A 102 11.31 -9.70 -22.61
CA ASP A 102 11.70 -8.34 -22.98
C ASP A 102 10.50 -7.41 -23.19
N GLU A 103 9.45 -7.91 -23.87
CA GLU A 103 8.22 -7.14 -24.13
C GLU A 103 7.51 -6.80 -22.80
N LEU A 104 7.34 -7.80 -21.94
CA LEU A 104 6.72 -7.65 -20.63
C LEU A 104 7.52 -6.70 -19.74
N HIS A 105 8.84 -6.92 -19.63
CA HIS A 105 9.70 -6.08 -18.82
C HIS A 105 9.64 -4.60 -19.24
N GLY A 106 9.70 -4.32 -20.55
CA GLY A 106 9.57 -2.97 -21.06
C GLY A 106 8.19 -2.36 -20.79
N MET A 107 7.12 -3.15 -20.92
CA MET A 107 5.75 -2.72 -20.65
C MET A 107 5.56 -2.37 -19.18
N LEU A 108 5.93 -3.27 -18.25
CA LEU A 108 5.81 -3.06 -16.81
C LEU A 108 6.54 -1.80 -16.34
N GLY A 109 7.82 -1.66 -16.74
CA GLY A 109 8.62 -0.51 -16.32
C GLY A 109 8.08 0.82 -16.83
N ARG A 110 7.66 0.89 -18.09
CA ARG A 110 7.07 2.12 -18.64
C ARG A 110 5.71 2.43 -18.00
N TRP A 111 4.89 1.40 -17.81
CA TRP A 111 3.55 1.58 -17.24
C TRP A 111 3.64 2.10 -15.82
N LEU A 112 4.42 1.44 -14.94
CA LEU A 112 4.53 1.83 -13.53
C LEU A 112 4.99 3.28 -13.38
N ILE A 113 6.08 3.67 -14.06
CA ILE A 113 6.63 5.03 -13.92
C ILE A 113 5.66 6.09 -14.44
N ASN A 114 4.98 5.83 -15.56
CA ASN A 114 4.00 6.75 -16.09
C ASN A 114 2.75 6.83 -15.19
N HIS A 115 2.31 5.70 -14.65
CA HIS A 115 1.15 5.61 -13.78
C HIS A 115 1.34 6.41 -12.50
N ILE A 116 2.47 6.20 -11.82
CA ILE A 116 2.83 6.96 -10.60
C ILE A 116 2.82 8.46 -10.89
N ARG A 117 3.44 8.88 -12.00
CA ARG A 117 3.60 10.31 -12.30
C ARG A 117 2.35 10.99 -12.85
N ALA A 118 1.48 10.26 -13.54
CA ALA A 118 0.34 10.84 -14.27
C ALA A 118 -1.00 10.58 -13.60
N ASP A 119 -1.17 9.40 -12.98
CA ASP A 119 -2.43 8.96 -12.40
C ASP A 119 -2.40 9.07 -10.87
N ASP A 120 -1.40 8.46 -10.19
CA ASP A 120 -1.38 8.38 -8.71
C ASP A 120 -1.25 9.75 -8.04
N VAL A 121 -0.49 10.65 -8.65
CA VAL A 121 -0.41 12.07 -8.24
C VAL A 121 -1.79 12.70 -8.11
N GLY A 122 -2.76 12.27 -8.93
CA GLY A 122 -4.11 12.81 -8.98
C GLY A 122 -4.92 12.62 -7.70
N TYR A 123 -4.72 11.54 -6.95
CA TYR A 123 -5.49 11.28 -5.72
C TYR A 123 -4.78 11.75 -4.43
N LEU A 124 -3.50 12.11 -4.50
CA LEU A 124 -2.66 12.33 -3.31
C LEU A 124 -3.22 13.35 -2.33
N ASP A 125 -3.71 14.48 -2.82
CA ASP A 125 -4.22 15.54 -1.96
C ASP A 125 -5.48 15.11 -1.19
N ALA A 126 -6.39 14.40 -1.86
CA ALA A 126 -7.60 13.86 -1.24
C ALA A 126 -7.24 12.83 -0.16
N VAL A 127 -6.36 11.87 -0.49
CA VAL A 127 -5.95 10.82 0.44
C VAL A 127 -5.16 11.40 1.61
N LYS A 128 -4.19 12.29 1.39
CA LYS A 128 -3.44 12.94 2.47
C LYS A 128 -4.34 13.77 3.37
N ALA A 129 -5.35 14.45 2.83
CA ALA A 129 -6.33 15.18 3.63
C ALA A 129 -7.18 14.23 4.49
N HIS A 130 -7.64 13.12 3.91
CA HIS A 130 -8.37 12.07 4.62
C HIS A 130 -7.52 11.48 5.76
N VAL A 131 -6.29 11.06 5.49
CA VAL A 131 -5.38 10.47 6.49
C VAL A 131 -5.13 11.43 7.65
N ARG A 132 -4.82 12.72 7.38
CA ARG A 132 -4.64 13.73 8.44
C ARG A 132 -5.88 13.90 9.29
N LYS A 133 -7.06 13.91 8.67
CA LYS A 133 -8.35 14.03 9.38
C LYS A 133 -8.59 12.81 10.28
N THR A 134 -8.39 11.61 9.76
CA THR A 134 -8.57 10.36 10.51
C THR A 134 -7.60 10.28 11.68
N GLN A 135 -6.32 10.62 11.48
CA GLN A 135 -5.32 10.67 12.55
C GLN A 135 -5.69 11.69 13.65
N SER A 136 -6.21 12.86 13.28
CA SER A 136 -6.67 13.86 14.25
C SER A 136 -7.84 13.33 15.09
N ILE A 137 -8.82 12.69 14.45
CA ILE A 137 -9.99 12.12 15.13
C ILE A 137 -9.55 11.01 16.09
N GLU A 138 -8.66 10.12 15.67
CA GLU A 138 -8.12 9.06 16.52
C GLU A 138 -7.35 9.61 17.72
N ALA A 139 -6.53 10.64 17.52
CA ALA A 139 -5.78 11.28 18.59
C ALA A 139 -6.73 11.90 19.64
N ASP A 140 -7.76 12.62 19.19
CA ASP A 140 -8.77 13.21 20.06
C ASP A 140 -9.54 12.15 20.84
N MET A 141 -9.95 11.06 20.17
CA MET A 141 -10.64 9.95 20.80
C MET A 141 -9.77 9.26 21.86
N ARG A 142 -8.49 8.98 21.53
CA ARG A 142 -7.53 8.41 22.50
C ARG A 142 -7.32 9.32 23.71
N ALA A 143 -7.25 10.64 23.50
CA ALA A 143 -7.11 11.61 24.57
C ALA A 143 -8.33 11.62 25.51
N ARG A 144 -9.55 11.57 24.95
CA ARG A 144 -10.81 11.51 25.73
C ARG A 144 -10.90 10.23 26.56
N ILE A 145 -10.67 9.07 25.93
CA ILE A 145 -10.69 7.77 26.63
C ILE A 145 -9.66 7.76 27.77
N LYS A 146 -8.45 8.28 27.52
CA LYS A 146 -7.41 8.39 28.55
C LYS A 146 -7.86 9.28 29.72
N GLN A 147 -8.52 10.42 29.46
CA GLN A 147 -9.04 11.29 30.51
C GLN A 147 -10.15 10.63 31.32
N GLU A 148 -11.08 9.93 30.66
CA GLU A 148 -12.18 9.21 31.31
C GLU A 148 -11.65 8.10 32.24
N VAL A 149 -10.74 7.27 31.75
CA VAL A 149 -10.09 6.21 32.55
C VAL A 149 -9.34 6.80 33.75
N ILE A 150 -8.61 7.92 33.58
CA ILE A 150 -7.92 8.59 34.70
C ILE A 150 -8.92 9.09 35.74
N SER A 151 -10.03 9.69 35.29
CA SER A 151 -11.10 10.18 36.16
C SER A 151 -11.71 9.03 36.99
N GLU A 152 -12.09 7.93 36.35
CA GLU A 152 -12.66 6.76 37.02
C GLU A 152 -11.70 6.15 38.05
N LEU A 153 -10.42 5.98 37.70
CA LEU A 153 -9.40 5.47 38.62
C LEU A 153 -9.20 6.39 39.83
N SER A 154 -9.27 7.71 39.62
CA SER A 154 -9.15 8.68 40.72
C SER A 154 -10.36 8.63 41.66
N GLN A 155 -11.57 8.50 41.11
CA GLN A 155 -12.81 8.36 41.89
C GLN A 155 -12.82 7.05 42.68
N SER A 156 -12.42 5.93 42.06
CA SER A 156 -12.31 4.62 42.72
C SER A 156 -11.33 4.64 43.90
N LYS A 157 -10.14 5.26 43.75
CA LYS A 157 -9.19 5.43 44.86
C LYS A 157 -9.73 6.32 45.98
N SER A 158 -10.52 7.34 45.65
CA SER A 158 -11.12 8.24 46.65
C SER A 158 -12.25 7.58 47.45
N GLN A 159 -12.91 6.56 46.89
CA GLN A 159 -13.99 5.80 47.53
C GLN A 159 -13.51 4.53 48.26
N ALA A 160 -12.22 4.19 48.20
CA ALA A 160 -11.66 3.09 48.97
C ALA A 160 -11.86 3.36 50.48
N PRO A 161 -12.54 2.47 51.23
CA PRO A 161 -12.90 2.76 52.61
C PRO A 161 -11.65 2.91 53.47
N ARG A 162 -11.53 4.04 54.17
CA ARG A 162 -10.46 4.37 55.14
C ARG A 162 -10.32 3.38 56.32
N GLY A 163 -11.07 2.27 56.33
CA GLY A 163 -11.21 1.37 57.46
C GLY A 163 -10.53 0.00 57.33
N TRP A 164 -10.00 -0.40 56.16
CA TRP A 164 -9.38 -1.74 56.05
C TRP A 164 -8.10 -1.85 56.89
N PHE A 165 -7.24 -0.81 56.88
CA PHE A 165 -6.05 -0.77 57.74
C PHE A 165 -6.35 -0.48 59.22
N ALA A 166 -7.48 0.15 59.54
CA ALA A 166 -7.88 0.42 60.93
C ALA A 166 -8.40 -0.81 61.68
N ARG A 167 -8.74 -1.90 60.96
CA ARG A 167 -9.24 -3.16 61.55
C ARG A 167 -8.16 -4.22 61.80
N LEU A 168 -6.92 -3.99 61.36
CA LEU A 168 -5.81 -4.94 61.50
C LEU A 168 -4.88 -4.63 62.69
N PHE A 169 -5.01 -3.47 63.31
CA PHE A 169 -4.20 -3.02 64.44
C PHE A 169 -5.05 -2.39 65.57
N GLY A 170 -6.33 -2.72 65.64
CA GLY A 170 -7.25 -2.35 66.74
C GLY A 170 -7.64 -3.57 67.54
#